data_AF-A0A6C0PA33-F1
#
_entry.id   AF-A0A6C0PA33-F1
#
_cell.length_a   1.000
_cell.length_b   1.000
_cell.length_c   1.000
_cell.angle_alpha   90.00
_cell.angle_beta   90.00
_cell.angle_gamma   90.00
#
_symmetry.space_group_name_H-M   'P 1'
#
loop_
_entity.id
_entity.type
_entity.pdbx_description
1 polymer ?
#
loop_
_entity_poly.entity_id
_entity_poly.type
_entity_poly.pdbx_seq_one_letter_code
_entity_poly.pdbx_strand_id
1 'polypeptide(L)'
;MFIDAIGMFIFIFLLTLIAIPMSALIVTLRARIGGRYLNRYFIISRKKSGVYEIHHQPMLGFYYAGERKFHRLWKEAIWKFQVEYPDLTLIANTLTFVSRSRGAMPVETSRLMLMFSRYMGDFLIVLNLANYRRVEGKWRVLHLIQKVHRRIPVTYILVGEKP
;
A
#
# COMPACT_ATOMS: atom_id res chain seq x y z
N MET A 1 6.56 23.91 -32.13
CA MET A 1 5.44 23.00 -31.76
C MET A 1 5.90 21.60 -31.37
N PHE A 2 6.59 20.83 -32.22
CA PHE A 2 6.97 19.44 -31.87
C PHE A 2 8.01 19.37 -30.73
N ILE A 3 9.03 20.24 -30.78
CA ILE A 3 10.05 20.35 -29.72
C ILE A 3 9.43 20.84 -28.41
N ASP A 4 8.52 21.82 -28.47
CA ASP A 4 7.81 22.35 -27.30
C ASP A 4 6.92 21.28 -26.65
N ALA A 5 6.25 20.45 -27.45
CA ALA A 5 5.44 19.33 -26.96
C ALA A 5 6.30 18.27 -26.26
N ILE A 6 7.47 17.95 -26.80
CA ILE A 6 8.43 17.04 -26.15
C ILE A 6 8.92 17.64 -24.83
N GLY A 7 9.28 18.93 -24.82
CA GLY A 7 9.71 19.64 -23.61
C GLY A 7 8.63 19.63 -22.52
N MET A 8 7.38 19.91 -22.90
CA MET A 8 6.24 19.89 -21.97
C MET A 8 5.97 18.48 -21.42
N PHE A 9 6.09 17.44 -22.26
CA PHE A 9 5.95 16.05 -21.81
C PHE A 9 7.03 15.66 -20.80
N ILE A 10 8.31 15.96 -21.07
CA ILE A 10 9.42 15.68 -20.15
C ILE A 10 9.22 16.41 -18.82
N PHE A 11 8.80 17.68 -18.86
CA PHE A 11 8.54 18.46 -17.66
C PHE A 11 7.43 17.85 -16.79
N ILE A 12 6.28 17.50 -17.39
CA ILE A 12 5.17 16.85 -16.67
C ILE A 12 5.61 15.50 -16.10
N PHE A 13 6.39 14.73 -16.85
CA PHE A 13 6.93 13.45 -16.39
C PHE A 13 7.84 13.62 -15.17
N LEU A 14 8.82 14.54 -15.24
CA LEU A 14 9.73 14.83 -14.13
C LEU A 14 8.98 15.37 -12.90
N LEU A 15 8.01 16.26 -13.10
CA LEU A 15 7.18 16.80 -12.03
C LEU A 15 6.39 15.70 -11.33
N THR A 16 5.81 14.77 -12.10
CA THR A 16 5.12 13.59 -11.56
C THR A 16 6.07 12.69 -10.76
N LEU A 17 7.27 12.45 -11.31
CA LEU A 17 8.30 11.60 -10.71
C LEU A 17 8.80 12.17 -9.38
N ILE A 18 8.81 13.49 -9.20
CA ILE A 18 9.17 14.17 -7.94
C ILE A 18 7.96 14.29 -6.99
N ALA A 19 6.77 14.57 -7.52
CA ALA A 19 5.56 14.76 -6.70
C ALA A 19 5.17 13.52 -5.90
N ILE A 20 5.33 12.32 -6.49
CA ILE A 20 5.03 11.05 -5.82
C ILE A 20 5.89 10.87 -4.54
N PRO A 21 7.24 10.87 -4.59
CA PRO A 21 8.06 10.74 -3.38
C PRO A 21 7.86 11.90 -2.41
N MET A 22 7.63 13.13 -2.89
CA MET A 22 7.31 14.26 -2.02
C MET A 22 6.00 14.07 -1.25
N SER A 23 4.94 13.58 -1.90
CA SER A 23 3.68 13.28 -1.22
C SER A 23 3.85 12.16 -0.18
N ALA A 24 4.64 11.13 -0.49
CA ALA A 24 4.97 10.05 0.43
C ALA A 24 5.75 10.54 1.67
N LEU A 25 6.68 11.49 1.48
CA LEU A 25 7.41 12.18 2.54
C LEU A 25 6.47 12.97 3.45
N ILE A 26 5.57 13.77 2.88
CA ILE A 26 4.61 14.59 3.64
C ILE A 26 3.69 13.70 4.50
N VAL A 27 3.14 12.62 3.92
CA VAL A 27 2.30 11.65 4.67
C VAL A 27 3.09 10.99 5.80
N THR A 28 4.33 10.59 5.52
CA THR A 28 5.25 9.98 6.47
C THR A 28 5.57 10.92 7.64
N LEU A 29 5.88 12.18 7.35
CA LEU A 29 6.19 13.20 8.35
C LEU A 29 4.96 13.51 9.21
N ARG A 30 3.79 13.69 8.58
CA ARG A 30 2.52 13.92 9.29
C ARG A 30 2.16 12.78 10.22
N ALA A 31 2.32 11.54 9.78
CA ALA A 31 2.07 10.37 10.64
C ALA A 31 3.05 10.32 11.81
N ARG A 32 4.30 10.81 11.64
CA ARG A 32 5.36 10.72 12.65
C ARG A 32 5.11 11.73 13.76
N ILE A 33 4.77 12.96 13.38
CA ILE A 33 4.39 14.03 14.29
C ILE A 33 3.12 13.64 15.07
N GLY A 34 2.16 12.99 14.41
CA GLY A 34 0.91 12.56 15.03
C GLY A 34 0.97 11.28 15.87
N GLY A 35 2.15 10.68 16.09
CA GLY A 35 2.30 9.44 16.86
C GLY A 35 1.65 8.21 16.22
N ARG A 36 1.30 8.26 14.93
CA ARG A 36 0.47 7.24 14.27
C ARG A 36 1.26 6.04 13.74
N TYR A 37 2.44 5.79 14.30
CA TYR A 37 3.34 4.73 13.82
C TYR A 37 3.17 3.46 14.63
N LEU A 38 2.76 2.40 13.96
CA LEU A 38 2.82 1.07 14.54
C LEU A 38 4.25 0.54 14.45
N ASN A 39 4.85 0.61 13.27
CA ASN A 39 6.28 0.34 13.09
C ASN A 39 6.81 1.09 11.87
N ARG A 40 8.05 0.79 11.46
CA ARG A 40 8.73 1.40 10.31
C ARG A 40 7.94 1.29 8.98
N TYR A 41 6.96 0.40 8.88
CA TYR A 41 6.29 0.09 7.63
C TYR A 41 4.77 0.30 7.67
N PHE A 42 4.21 0.54 8.85
CA PHE A 42 2.78 0.62 9.06
C PHE A 42 2.42 1.84 9.90
N ILE A 43 1.48 2.61 9.36
CA ILE A 43 0.87 3.76 10.01
C ILE A 43 -0.61 3.48 10.22
N ILE A 44 -1.21 4.13 11.22
CA ILE A 44 -2.66 4.09 11.45
C ILE A 44 -3.32 5.39 11.04
N SER A 45 -4.55 5.31 10.55
CA SER A 45 -5.43 6.46 10.40
C SER A 45 -6.74 6.18 11.12
N ARG A 46 -7.30 7.22 11.76
CA ARG A 46 -8.60 7.12 12.40
C ARG A 46 -9.67 7.55 11.40
N LYS A 47 -10.65 6.68 11.14
CA LYS A 47 -11.84 7.02 10.35
C LYS A 47 -12.82 7.84 11.20
N LYS A 48 -13.71 8.57 10.52
CA LYS A 48 -14.80 9.33 11.16
C LYS A 48 -15.73 8.44 12.01
N SER A 49 -15.83 7.15 11.68
CA SER A 49 -16.59 6.14 12.43
C SER A 49 -15.93 5.69 13.74
N GLY A 50 -14.75 6.22 14.09
CA GLY A 50 -14.00 5.80 15.27
C GLY A 50 -13.08 4.59 15.08
N VAL A 51 -13.26 3.85 13.98
CA VAL A 51 -12.43 2.70 13.60
C VAL A 51 -11.05 3.15 13.11
N TYR A 52 -10.02 2.37 13.39
CA TYR A 52 -8.67 2.61 12.90
C TYR A 52 -8.36 1.75 11.67
N GLU A 53 -7.65 2.34 10.72
CA GLU A 53 -7.16 1.64 9.54
C GLU A 53 -5.63 1.60 9.54
N ILE A 54 -5.09 0.41 9.30
CA ILE A 54 -3.66 0.24 9.07
C ILE A 54 -3.36 0.49 7.58
N HIS A 55 -2.40 1.36 7.32
CA HIS A 55 -1.92 1.68 5.99
C HIS A 55 -0.43 1.39 5.89
N HIS A 56 0.01 1.05 4.69
CA HIS A 56 1.43 0.98 4.39
C HIS A 56 2.04 2.37 4.42
N GLN A 57 3.22 2.48 5.03
CA GLN A 57 3.99 3.70 4.95
C GLN A 57 4.61 3.81 3.55
N PRO A 58 4.28 4.86 2.77
CA PRO A 58 4.68 4.94 1.37
C PRO A 58 6.19 5.18 1.19
N MET A 59 6.84 5.87 2.13
CA MET A 59 8.27 6.24 2.02
C MET A 59 9.23 5.08 2.29
N LEU A 60 8.90 4.17 3.21
CA LEU A 60 9.82 3.12 3.68
C LEU A 60 9.70 1.81 2.92
N GLY A 61 9.12 1.87 1.73
CA GLY A 61 9.36 0.89 0.69
C GLY A 61 9.06 -0.54 1.12
N PHE A 62 7.79 -0.82 1.46
CA PHE A 62 7.32 -2.19 1.66
C PHE A 62 7.73 -3.11 0.49
N TYR A 63 7.95 -2.52 -0.67
CA TYR A 63 8.34 -3.12 -1.95
C TYR A 63 9.54 -4.07 -1.87
N TYR A 64 10.46 -3.92 -0.90
CA TYR A 64 11.66 -4.78 -0.78
C TYR A 64 11.54 -5.90 0.27
N ALA A 65 10.49 -5.93 1.08
CA ALA A 65 10.31 -6.97 2.08
C ALA A 65 9.77 -8.25 1.43
N GLY A 66 10.50 -9.36 1.55
CA GLY A 66 9.97 -10.68 1.17
C GLY A 66 8.69 -11.02 1.96
N GLU A 67 7.85 -11.89 1.40
CA GLU A 67 6.52 -12.23 1.94
C GLU A 67 6.53 -12.65 3.42
N ARG A 68 7.55 -13.39 3.85
CA ARG A 68 7.72 -13.76 5.27
C ARG A 68 7.97 -12.54 6.16
N LYS A 69 8.83 -11.61 5.72
CA LYS A 69 9.11 -10.35 6.43
C LYS A 69 7.86 -9.48 6.46
N PHE A 70 7.08 -9.47 5.37
CA PHE A 70 5.80 -8.77 5.30
C PHE A 70 4.85 -9.21 6.41
N HIS A 71 4.54 -10.51 6.45
CA HIS A 71 3.61 -11.03 7.43
C HIS A 71 4.09 -10.85 8.87
N ARG A 72 5.39 -10.97 9.12
CA ARG A 72 5.97 -10.70 10.45
C ARG A 72 5.72 -9.26 10.89
N LEU A 73 6.09 -8.29 10.05
CA LEU A 73 5.92 -6.86 10.35
C LEU A 73 4.45 -6.47 10.47
N TRP A 74 3.57 -7.14 9.72
CA TRP A 74 2.13 -6.90 9.80
C TRP A 74 1.57 -7.40 11.13
N LYS A 75 1.95 -8.60 11.59
CA LYS A 75 1.58 -9.11 12.92
C LYS A 75 2.11 -8.22 14.04
N GLU A 76 3.35 -7.76 13.93
CA GLU A 76 3.96 -6.85 14.91
C GLU A 76 3.18 -5.53 15.01
N ALA A 77 2.74 -4.98 13.87
CA ALA A 77 1.93 -3.77 13.86
C ALA A 77 0.58 -3.97 14.56
N ILE A 78 -0.10 -5.10 14.28
CA ILE A 78 -1.38 -5.45 14.92
C ILE A 78 -1.18 -5.58 16.43
N TRP A 79 -0.16 -6.32 16.86
CA TRP A 79 0.13 -6.50 18.28
C TRP A 79 0.36 -5.17 18.99
N LYS A 80 1.17 -4.28 18.42
CA LYS A 80 1.42 -2.96 19.01
C LYS A 80 0.13 -2.14 19.10
N PHE A 81 -0.71 -2.18 18.07
CA PHE A 81 -2.02 -1.51 18.11
C PHE A 81 -2.90 -2.06 19.24
N GLN A 82 -2.95 -3.38 19.43
CA GLN A 82 -3.74 -4.01 20.50
C GLN A 82 -3.26 -3.62 21.89
N VAL A 83 -1.94 -3.45 22.09
CA VAL A 83 -1.38 -2.99 23.36
C VAL A 83 -1.73 -1.54 23.64
N GLU A 84 -1.70 -0.68 22.62
CA GLU A 84 -1.96 0.76 22.77
C GLU A 84 -3.46 1.11 22.78
N TYR A 85 -4.28 0.31 22.09
CA TYR A 85 -5.71 0.53 21.88
C TYR A 85 -6.52 -0.79 21.99
N PRO A 86 -6.64 -1.39 23.19
CA PRO A 86 -7.17 -2.74 23.35
C PRO A 86 -8.66 -2.90 22.98
N ASP A 87 -9.46 -1.84 23.14
CA ASP A 87 -10.90 -1.87 22.88
C ASP A 87 -11.30 -1.28 21.52
N LEU A 88 -10.33 -0.95 20.65
CA LEU A 88 -10.62 -0.33 19.37
C LEU A 88 -10.49 -1.32 18.21
N THR A 89 -11.33 -1.12 17.19
CA THR A 89 -11.32 -1.92 15.97
C THR A 89 -10.19 -1.48 15.04
N LEU A 90 -9.44 -2.45 14.52
CA LEU A 90 -8.40 -2.24 13.50
C LEU A 90 -8.78 -2.95 12.20
N ILE A 91 -8.82 -2.19 11.13
CA ILE A 91 -9.12 -2.65 9.79
C ILE A 91 -7.87 -2.53 8.89
N ALA A 92 -7.65 -3.47 7.98
CA ALA A 92 -6.67 -3.36 6.91
C ALA A 92 -7.30 -3.41 5.53
N ASN A 93 -7.02 -2.41 4.71
CA ASN A 93 -7.38 -2.42 3.29
C ASN A 93 -6.13 -2.74 2.47
N THR A 94 -6.20 -3.76 1.62
CA THR A 94 -5.10 -4.10 0.73
C THR A 94 -5.59 -4.55 -0.65
N LEU A 95 -4.82 -4.18 -1.67
CA LEU A 95 -5.01 -4.62 -3.05
C LEU A 95 -3.92 -5.63 -3.47
N THR A 96 -2.80 -5.67 -2.74
CA THR A 96 -1.57 -6.38 -3.11
C THR A 96 -1.50 -7.79 -2.51
N PHE A 97 -1.84 -7.97 -1.23
CA PHE A 97 -1.73 -9.26 -0.53
C PHE A 97 -3.08 -9.80 -0.08
N VAL A 98 -3.96 -10.02 -1.06
CA VAL A 98 -5.23 -10.73 -0.88
C VAL A 98 -4.98 -12.22 -0.62
N SER A 99 -5.33 -12.67 0.58
CA SER A 99 -5.54 -14.08 0.95
C SER A 99 -7.04 -14.37 1.07
N ARG A 100 -7.52 -15.37 0.32
CA ARG A 100 -8.93 -15.81 0.34
C ARG A 100 -9.30 -16.56 1.63
N SER A 101 -8.34 -17.12 2.35
CA SER A 101 -8.59 -17.96 3.54
C SER A 101 -8.69 -17.18 4.86
N ARG A 102 -8.51 -15.86 4.86
CA ARG A 102 -8.42 -15.04 6.08
C ARG A 102 -9.61 -14.09 6.31
N GLY A 103 -10.81 -14.43 5.84
CA GLY A 103 -12.01 -13.63 6.10
C GLY A 103 -12.00 -12.24 5.45
N ALA A 104 -11.44 -12.13 4.23
CA ALA A 104 -11.38 -10.86 3.52
C ALA A 104 -12.75 -10.50 2.93
N MET A 105 -13.21 -9.27 3.14
CA MET A 105 -14.43 -8.75 2.53
C MET A 105 -14.07 -7.85 1.34
N PRO A 106 -14.70 -7.99 0.16
CA PRO A 106 -14.47 -7.08 -0.95
C PRO A 106 -14.94 -5.66 -0.58
N VAL A 107 -14.15 -4.65 -0.95
CA VAL A 107 -14.49 -3.25 -0.68
C VAL A 107 -15.15 -2.66 -1.91
N GLU A 108 -16.33 -2.08 -1.74
CA GLU A 108 -16.90 -1.21 -2.76
C GLU A 108 -15.97 -0.03 -3.00
N THR A 109 -15.32 -0.05 -4.17
CA THR A 109 -14.33 0.95 -4.56
C THR A 109 -14.76 1.51 -5.90
N SER A 110 -14.79 2.83 -6.01
CA SER A 110 -15.09 3.48 -7.28
C SER A 110 -14.09 3.07 -8.36
N ARG A 111 -14.53 3.00 -9.62
CA ARG A 111 -13.66 2.59 -10.75
C ARG A 111 -12.38 3.44 -10.82
N LEU A 112 -12.50 4.75 -10.55
CA LEU A 112 -11.39 5.69 -10.58
C LEU A 112 -10.37 5.41 -9.47
N MET A 113 -10.85 5.17 -8.24
CA MET A 113 -9.97 4.84 -7.12
C MET A 113 -9.29 3.48 -7.30
N LEU A 114 -10.00 2.51 -7.88
CA LEU A 114 -9.45 1.20 -8.24
C LEU A 114 -8.35 1.33 -9.30
N MET A 115 -8.60 2.12 -10.34
CA MET A 115 -7.64 2.41 -11.40
C MET A 115 -6.38 3.07 -10.84
N PHE A 116 -6.52 4.11 -10.02
CA PHE A 116 -5.40 4.77 -9.37
C PHE A 116 -4.59 3.81 -8.50
N SER A 117 -5.27 2.98 -7.70
CA SER A 117 -4.62 1.98 -6.83
C SER A 117 -3.84 0.93 -7.64
N ARG A 118 -4.35 0.52 -8.81
CA ARG A 118 -3.66 -0.40 -9.72
C ARG A 118 -2.43 0.24 -10.35
N TYR A 119 -2.55 1.46 -10.87
CA TYR A 119 -1.41 2.18 -11.44
C TYR A 119 -0.33 2.47 -10.40
N MET A 120 -0.73 2.83 -9.18
CA MET A 120 0.20 2.95 -8.07
C MET A 120 0.89 1.60 -7.81
N GLY A 121 0.13 0.51 -7.74
CA GLY A 121 0.69 -0.84 -7.61
C GLY A 121 1.70 -1.20 -8.70
N ASP A 122 1.38 -0.90 -9.97
CA ASP A 122 2.25 -1.14 -11.12
C ASP A 122 3.53 -0.30 -11.05
N PHE A 123 3.40 1.00 -10.78
CA PHE A 123 4.52 1.91 -10.60
C PHE A 123 5.50 1.37 -9.55
N LEU A 124 4.96 0.91 -8.42
CA LEU A 124 5.75 0.35 -7.32
C LEU A 124 6.41 -0.99 -7.66
N ILE A 125 5.75 -1.82 -8.48
CA ILE A 125 6.32 -3.06 -9.00
C ILE A 125 7.49 -2.77 -9.96
N VAL A 126 7.33 -1.78 -10.85
CA VAL A 126 8.33 -1.38 -11.86
C VAL A 126 9.55 -0.73 -11.23
N LEU A 127 9.39 0.04 -10.15
CA LEU A 127 10.53 0.66 -9.46
C LEU A 127 11.44 -0.33 -8.72
N ASN A 128 10.99 -1.57 -8.48
CA ASN A 128 11.78 -2.55 -7.73
C ASN A 128 12.62 -3.41 -8.67
N LEU A 129 13.94 -3.15 -8.67
CA LEU A 129 14.92 -3.91 -9.46
C LEU A 129 14.89 -5.43 -9.17
N ALA A 130 14.52 -5.87 -7.96
CA ALA A 130 14.41 -7.29 -7.62
C ALA A 130 13.24 -8.02 -8.33
N ASN A 131 12.36 -7.27 -9.00
CA ASN A 131 11.29 -7.82 -9.83
C ASN A 131 11.77 -8.11 -11.27
N TYR A 132 12.93 -7.61 -11.68
CA TYR A 132 13.53 -7.86 -13.00
C TYR A 132 14.34 -9.16 -12.99
N ARG A 133 13.70 -10.24 -12.55
CA ARG A 133 14.24 -11.59 -12.61
C ARG A 133 13.21 -12.54 -13.20
N ARG A 134 13.69 -13.60 -13.83
CA ARG A 134 12.83 -14.69 -14.30
C ARG A 134 12.54 -15.65 -13.14
N VAL A 135 11.28 -16.04 -13.01
CA VAL A 135 10.80 -17.06 -12.07
C VAL A 135 9.94 -18.00 -12.90
N GLU A 136 10.26 -19.29 -12.92
CA GLU A 136 9.51 -20.30 -13.71
C GLU A 136 9.36 -19.91 -15.20
N GLY A 137 10.44 -19.39 -15.80
CA GLY A 137 10.46 -18.96 -17.20
C GLY A 137 9.72 -17.65 -17.50
N LYS A 138 9.07 -17.01 -16.52
CA LYS A 138 8.32 -15.76 -16.69
C LYS A 138 8.98 -14.59 -15.95
N TRP A 139 8.87 -13.40 -16.50
CA TRP A 139 9.30 -12.18 -15.81
C TRP A 139 8.43 -11.92 -14.59
N ARG A 140 9.06 -11.86 -13.40
CA ARG A 140 8.35 -11.65 -12.13
C ARG A 140 7.56 -10.33 -12.12
N VAL A 141 8.11 -9.26 -12.71
CA VAL A 141 7.43 -7.97 -12.86
C VAL A 141 6.08 -8.09 -13.56
N LEU A 142 6.01 -8.83 -14.68
CA LEU A 142 4.77 -9.04 -15.45
C LEU A 142 3.75 -9.86 -14.65
N HIS A 143 4.21 -10.92 -13.98
CA HIS A 143 3.34 -11.74 -13.13
C HIS A 143 2.71 -10.92 -12.00
N LEU A 144 3.47 -10.01 -11.38
CA LEU A 144 2.98 -9.16 -10.31
C LEU A 144 1.95 -8.13 -10.81
N ILE A 145 2.17 -7.50 -11.96
CA ILE A 145 1.21 -6.57 -12.58
C ILE A 145 -0.11 -7.30 -12.88
N GLN A 146 -0.05 -8.48 -13.50
CA GLN A 146 -1.23 -9.30 -13.76
C GLN A 146 -1.99 -9.65 -12.47
N LYS A 147 -1.26 -9.95 -11.39
CA LYS A 147 -1.84 -10.27 -10.08
C LYS A 147 -2.55 -9.07 -9.47
N VAL A 148 -2.00 -7.86 -9.59
CA VAL A 148 -2.63 -6.60 -9.13
C VAL A 148 -3.93 -6.33 -9.88
N HIS A 149 -3.93 -6.48 -11.20
CA HIS A 149 -5.09 -6.17 -12.04
C HIS A 149 -6.22 -7.20 -11.95
N ARG A 150 -5.90 -8.46 -11.60
CA ARG A 150 -6.89 -9.52 -11.34
C ARG A 150 -7.48 -9.47 -9.93
N ARG A 151 -6.96 -8.61 -9.05
CA ARG A 151 -7.41 -8.49 -7.66
C ARG A 151 -8.40 -7.34 -7.49
N ILE A 152 -9.34 -7.57 -6.59
CA ILE A 152 -10.27 -6.57 -6.07
C ILE A 152 -9.72 -6.15 -4.70
N PRO A 153 -9.77 -4.85 -4.35
CA PRO A 153 -9.43 -4.40 -3.01
C PRO A 153 -10.26 -5.17 -1.98
N VAL A 154 -9.58 -5.64 -0.93
CA VAL A 154 -10.24 -6.33 0.17
C VAL A 154 -9.94 -5.63 1.49
N THR A 155 -10.92 -5.68 2.36
CA THR A 155 -10.85 -5.30 3.76
C THR A 155 -10.67 -6.55 4.62
N TYR A 156 -9.75 -6.48 5.56
CA TYR A 156 -9.63 -7.42 6.67
C TYR A 156 -9.99 -6.71 7.96
N ILE A 157 -10.92 -7.27 8.73
CA ILE A 157 -11.08 -6.89 10.14
C ILE A 157 -10.00 -7.68 10.90
N LEU A 158 -9.00 -6.96 11.42
CA LEU A 158 -7.85 -7.58 12.09
C LEU A 158 -8.07 -7.68 13.59
N VAL A 159 -8.80 -6.73 14.15
CA VAL A 159 -9.17 -6.65 15.56
C VAL A 159 -10.56 -6.04 15.61
N GLY A 160 -11.46 -6.64 16.39
CA GLY A 160 -12.78 -6.10 16.69
C GLY A 160 -13.93 -6.84 16.02
N GLU A 161 -14.35 -7.92 16.68
CA GLU A 161 -15.75 -8.20 17.05
C GLU A 161 -15.63 -8.88 18.43
N LYS A 162 -16.04 -8.19 19.52
CA LYS A 162 -16.44 -8.91 20.74
C LYS A 162 -17.87 -9.41 20.45
N PRO A 163 -18.20 -10.70 20.68
CA PRO A 163 -19.60 -11.12 20.71
C PRO A 163 -20.38 -10.35 21.78
#